data_AF-A0A1Y4HM42-F1
#
_entry.id   AF-A0A1Y4HM42-F1
#
_cell.length_a   1.000
_cell.length_b   1.000
_cell.length_c   1.000
_cell.angle_alpha   90.00
_cell.angle_beta   90.00
_cell.angle_gamma   90.00
#
_symmetry.space_group_name_H-M   'P 1'
#
loop_
_entity.id
_entity.type
_entity.pdbx_description
1 polymer ?
#
loop_
_entity_poly.entity_id
_entity_poly.type
_entity_poly.pdbx_seq_one_letter_code
_entity_poly.pdbx_strand_id
1 'polypeptide(L)'
;MDRQNEHKLTGQPDFGRVMPDKPFLTIGEVANLLQVSSRTVYNLIYSGTLRACRITYHITLITKEDFFLMIKEKTYCKRSVSVFAKQGKKTKGKMKEDMQTTEETALTRLEGKKKAKGSTAKRRLIPAANYKQSVRDTFTDRENVAGDLYTMAEICQKFNYTYGRFYNLRMRYSIPCIKANATKCFPKAEVDRAMAEEAERLGNNLSEHWYSCFDIMRLFGLGKTQVRRFALTHGVRTKRIHGNRLYYLKADWDAARKEAERKSASTKAKREE
;
A
#
# COMPACT_ATOMS: atom_id res chain seq x y z
N MET A 1 40.15 38.40 35.45
CA MET A 1 39.59 37.21 36.11
C MET A 1 38.14 37.00 35.62
N ASP A 2 37.90 36.96 34.32
CA ASP A 2 38.04 35.79 33.45
C ASP A 2 36.97 34.71 33.71
N ARG A 3 35.91 34.74 32.90
CA ARG A 3 35.70 33.75 31.82
C ARG A 3 34.40 34.05 31.07
N GLN A 4 34.54 34.71 29.92
CA GLN A 4 33.50 34.71 28.89
C GLN A 4 33.54 33.35 28.18
N ASN A 5 32.50 32.54 28.35
CA ASN A 5 32.25 31.41 27.46
C ASN A 5 31.34 31.91 26.34
N GLU A 6 31.94 32.33 25.23
CA GLU A 6 31.21 32.59 23.99
C GLU A 6 30.74 31.26 23.38
N HIS A 7 29.47 30.93 23.60
CA HIS A 7 28.80 29.98 22.71
C HIS A 7 28.43 30.72 21.43
N LYS A 8 29.32 30.65 20.43
CA LYS A 8 28.98 30.96 19.03
C LYS A 8 27.89 29.97 18.58
N LEU A 9 26.64 30.38 18.71
CA LEU A 9 25.50 29.72 18.08
C LEU A 9 25.58 30.00 16.57
N THR A 10 26.39 29.16 15.90
CA THR A 10 26.06 28.40 14.69
C THR A 10 25.14 29.07 13.69
N GLY A 11 25.70 29.30 12.49
CA GLY A 11 25.09 29.96 11.35
C GLY A 11 23.66 29.54 11.04
N GLN A 12 22.85 30.57 10.79
CA GLN A 12 21.60 30.41 10.07
C GLN A 12 21.93 29.87 8.67
N PRO A 13 21.35 28.75 8.22
CA PRO A 13 21.24 28.52 6.79
C PRO A 13 20.40 29.68 6.26
N ASP A 14 21.02 30.58 5.52
CA ASP A 14 20.31 31.50 4.63
C ASP A 14 19.58 30.63 3.61
N PHE A 15 18.37 30.18 3.98
CA PHE A 15 17.46 29.52 3.06
C PHE A 15 17.03 30.58 2.08
N GLY A 16 17.89 30.86 1.09
CA GLY A 16 17.77 31.97 0.14
C GLY A 16 16.32 32.22 -0.23
N ARG A 17 15.66 33.12 0.51
CA ARG A 17 14.26 33.52 0.30
C ARG A 17 14.25 34.56 -0.81
N VAL A 18 14.97 34.27 -1.88
CA VAL A 18 14.96 35.09 -3.08
C VAL A 18 13.68 34.72 -3.78
N MET A 19 12.68 35.58 -3.63
CA MET A 19 11.46 35.46 -4.41
C MET A 19 11.86 35.63 -5.89
N PRO A 20 11.58 34.65 -6.76
CA PRO A 20 12.10 34.70 -8.12
C PRO A 20 11.48 35.88 -8.87
N ASP A 21 12.27 36.67 -9.61
CA ASP A 21 11.83 37.93 -10.24
C ASP A 21 10.84 37.77 -11.41
N LYS A 22 10.47 36.54 -11.77
CA LYS A 22 9.50 36.27 -12.84
C LYS A 22 8.03 36.50 -12.42
N PRO A 23 7.12 36.88 -13.33
CA PRO A 23 5.71 37.17 -13.00
C PRO A 23 4.88 35.93 -12.60
N PHE A 24 5.36 34.72 -12.91
CA PHE A 24 4.66 33.47 -12.63
C PHE A 24 5.50 32.54 -11.75
N LEU A 25 4.84 31.89 -10.81
CA LEU A 25 5.40 30.91 -9.90
C LEU A 25 4.98 29.51 -10.32
N THR A 26 5.93 28.59 -10.26
CA THR A 26 5.65 27.16 -10.38
C THR A 26 5.19 26.61 -9.03
N ILE A 27 4.56 25.43 -9.05
CA ILE A 27 4.12 24.75 -7.83
C ILE A 27 5.29 24.50 -6.86
N GLY A 28 6.46 24.15 -7.38
CA GLY A 28 7.66 23.93 -6.57
C GLY A 28 8.13 25.20 -5.86
N GLU A 29 8.10 26.33 -6.56
CA GLU A 29 8.50 27.63 -5.99
C GLU A 29 7.52 28.09 -4.91
N VAL A 30 6.21 27.95 -5.16
CA VAL A 30 5.19 28.26 -4.14
C VAL A 30 5.33 27.36 -2.92
N ALA A 31 5.62 26.06 -3.12
CA ALA A 31 5.86 25.12 -2.04
C ALA A 31 7.07 25.54 -1.18
N ASN A 32 8.16 25.96 -1.82
CA ASN A 32 9.35 26.46 -1.13
C ASN A 32 9.10 27.77 -0.37
N LEU A 33 8.35 28.71 -0.97
CA LEU A 33 8.01 29.99 -0.34
C LEU A 33 7.14 29.80 0.92
N LEU A 34 6.17 28.88 0.87
CA LEU A 34 5.28 28.56 1.98
C LEU A 34 5.86 27.54 2.98
N GLN A 35 6.99 26.91 2.66
CA GLN A 35 7.56 25.78 3.40
C GLN A 35 6.58 24.61 3.61
N VAL A 36 5.82 24.28 2.56
CA VAL A 36 4.89 23.16 2.56
C VAL A 36 5.22 22.18 1.45
N SER A 37 4.72 20.95 1.55
CA SER A 37 4.83 19.99 0.45
C SER A 37 4.12 20.50 -0.80
N SER A 38 4.60 20.14 -2.00
CA SER A 38 3.90 20.43 -3.26
C SER A 38 2.47 19.88 -3.26
N ARG A 39 2.22 18.79 -2.52
CA ARG A 39 0.88 18.23 -2.32
C ARG A 39 -0.06 19.21 -1.62
N THR A 40 0.43 19.97 -0.65
CA THR A 40 -0.35 21.00 0.04
C THR A 40 -0.73 22.13 -0.93
N VAL A 41 0.19 22.54 -1.80
CA VAL A 41 -0.10 23.55 -2.84
C VAL A 41 -1.18 23.05 -3.80
N TYR A 42 -1.10 21.79 -4.25
CA TYR A 42 -2.19 21.19 -5.04
C TYR A 42 -3.53 21.20 -4.31
N ASN A 43 -3.55 20.90 -3.00
CA ASN A 43 -4.78 20.93 -2.22
C ASN A 43 -5.37 22.35 -2.15
N LEU A 44 -4.55 23.39 -2.04
CA LEU A 44 -5.00 24.79 -2.07
C LEU A 44 -5.62 25.17 -3.43
N ILE A 45 -5.06 24.64 -4.52
CA ILE A 45 -5.60 24.83 -5.87
C ILE A 45 -6.93 24.09 -6.00
N TYR A 46 -7.00 22.82 -5.59
CA TYR A 46 -8.22 22.02 -5.67
C TYR A 46 -9.33 22.53 -4.76
N SER A 47 -9.00 23.15 -3.64
CA SER A 47 -9.98 23.81 -2.77
C SER A 47 -10.40 25.19 -3.27
N GLY A 48 -9.89 25.65 -4.42
CA GLY A 48 -10.17 26.95 -5.01
C GLY A 48 -9.60 28.14 -4.23
N THR A 49 -8.74 27.89 -3.25
CA THR A 49 -8.12 28.93 -2.41
C THR A 49 -6.97 29.62 -3.12
N LEU A 50 -6.24 28.88 -3.95
CA LEU A 50 -5.16 29.41 -4.78
C LEU A 50 -5.56 29.28 -6.25
N ARG A 51 -5.72 30.42 -6.93
CA ARG A 51 -5.95 30.41 -8.37
C ARG A 51 -4.67 30.00 -9.10
N ALA A 52 -4.82 29.09 -10.07
CA ALA A 52 -3.71 28.58 -10.85
C ALA A 52 -4.18 28.21 -12.26
N CYS A 53 -3.33 28.46 -13.25
CA CYS A 53 -3.58 28.16 -14.65
C CYS A 53 -2.82 26.89 -15.04
N ARG A 54 -3.55 25.86 -15.47
CA ARG A 54 -2.93 24.63 -16.00
C ARG A 54 -2.72 24.77 -17.50
N ILE A 55 -1.46 24.91 -17.92
CA ILE A 55 -1.09 25.08 -19.34
C ILE A 55 -0.97 23.71 -20.03
N THR A 56 -0.32 22.76 -19.37
CA THR A 56 -0.09 21.40 -19.88
C THR A 56 -0.28 20.39 -18.74
N TYR A 57 -0.30 19.10 -19.04
CA TYR A 57 -0.45 18.04 -18.03
C TYR A 57 0.58 18.14 -16.88
N HIS A 58 1.81 18.55 -17.17
CA HIS A 58 2.90 18.68 -16.19
C HIS A 58 3.18 20.12 -15.74
N ILE A 59 2.50 21.13 -16.31
CA ILE A 59 2.84 22.54 -16.09
C ILE A 59 1.61 23.29 -15.59
N THR A 60 1.70 23.74 -14.34
CA THR A 60 0.74 24.64 -13.70
C THR A 60 1.48 25.90 -13.27
N LEU A 61 0.96 27.05 -13.69
CA LEU A 61 1.49 28.37 -13.37
C LEU A 61 0.54 29.09 -12.41
N ILE A 62 1.11 29.81 -11.45
CA ILE A 62 0.40 30.63 -10.47
C ILE A 62 0.91 32.06 -10.65
N THR A 63 0.04 33.03 -10.83
CA THR A 63 0.47 34.43 -10.93
C THR A 63 0.95 34.92 -9.56
N LYS A 64 1.95 35.81 -9.52
CA LYS A 64 2.39 36.41 -8.26
C LYS A 64 1.24 37.12 -7.55
N GLU A 65 0.40 37.79 -8.32
CA GLU A 65 -0.77 38.53 -7.85
C GLU A 65 -1.75 37.60 -7.12
N ASP A 66 -2.07 36.44 -7.72
CA ASP A 66 -2.96 35.44 -7.12
C ASP A 66 -2.38 34.84 -5.83
N PHE A 67 -1.07 34.58 -5.84
CA PHE A 67 -0.38 34.11 -4.64
C PHE A 67 -0.44 35.12 -3.50
N PHE A 68 -0.19 36.40 -3.80
CA PHE A 68 -0.29 37.47 -2.80
C PHE A 68 -1.72 37.72 -2.35
N LEU A 69 -2.69 37.65 -3.26
CA LEU A 69 -4.11 37.76 -2.92
C LEU A 69 -4.52 36.67 -1.94
N MET A 70 -4.11 35.42 -2.18
CA MET A 70 -4.34 34.31 -1.25
C MET A 70 -3.77 34.62 0.14
N ILE A 71 -2.55 35.15 0.24
CA ILE A 71 -1.94 35.51 1.55
C ILE A 71 -2.69 36.65 2.23
N LYS A 72 -3.11 37.66 1.48
CA LYS A 72 -3.88 38.81 2.01
C LYS A 72 -5.25 38.38 2.53
N GLU A 73 -5.94 37.50 1.81
CA GLU A 73 -7.27 37.01 2.20
C GLU A 73 -7.22 36.01 3.36
N LYS A 74 -6.17 35.18 3.42
CA LYS A 74 -6.00 34.15 4.46
C LYS A 74 -5.38 34.71 5.73
N THR A 75 -6.02 35.73 6.29
CA THR A 75 -5.75 36.15 7.65
C THR A 75 -6.00 34.98 8.62
N TYR A 76 -5.24 34.94 9.71
CA TYR A 76 -5.33 33.85 10.69
C TYR A 76 -6.72 33.79 11.33
N CYS A 77 -7.57 32.89 10.84
CA CYS A 77 -8.84 32.56 11.48
C CYS A 77 -8.62 31.35 12.38
N LYS A 78 -8.62 31.56 13.72
CA LYS A 78 -8.59 30.45 14.69
C LYS A 78 -9.76 29.52 14.39
N ARG A 79 -9.44 28.30 13.97
CA ARG A 79 -10.43 27.29 13.56
C ARG A 79 -11.33 26.98 14.77
N SER A 80 -12.60 27.38 14.72
CA SER A 80 -13.56 27.24 15.83
C SER A 80 -14.01 25.79 16.08
N VAL A 81 -13.70 24.86 15.16
CA VAL A 81 -14.11 23.46 15.23
C VAL A 81 -12.97 22.55 14.78
N SER A 82 -12.63 21.55 15.60
CA SER A 82 -11.58 20.59 15.24
C SER A 82 -12.03 19.73 14.06
N VAL A 83 -11.10 19.37 13.17
CA VAL A 83 -11.36 18.47 12.04
C VAL A 83 -11.84 17.08 12.51
N PHE A 84 -11.58 16.77 13.77
CA PHE A 84 -11.98 15.53 14.44
C PHE A 84 -13.31 15.65 15.21
N ALA A 85 -13.90 16.84 15.31
CA ALA A 85 -15.23 17.02 15.87
C ALA A 85 -16.24 16.44 14.89
N LYS A 86 -16.60 15.17 15.10
CA LYS A 86 -17.72 14.52 14.44
C LYS A 86 -18.93 15.44 14.60
N GLN A 87 -19.50 15.96 13.51
CA GLN A 87 -20.81 16.60 13.57
C GLN A 87 -21.81 15.56 14.08
N GLY A 88 -22.12 15.64 15.37
CA GLY A 88 -23.14 14.84 16.01
C GLY A 88 -24.47 15.13 15.32
N LYS A 89 -25.13 14.04 14.91
CA LYS A 89 -26.50 13.92 14.40
C LYS A 89 -27.36 15.18 14.63
N LYS A 90 -27.79 15.84 13.56
CA LYS A 90 -28.98 16.70 13.64
C LYS A 90 -30.22 15.83 13.81
N THR A 91 -31.02 16.31 14.74
CA THR A 91 -32.21 15.76 15.39
C THR A 91 -33.34 15.48 14.40
N LYS A 92 -34.08 14.39 14.61
CA LYS A 92 -35.44 14.23 14.10
C LYS A 92 -36.29 15.38 14.66
N GLY A 93 -36.84 16.21 13.79
CA GLY A 93 -37.92 17.15 14.09
C GLY A 93 -38.82 17.25 12.86
N LYS A 94 -40.05 16.75 12.98
CA LYS A 94 -41.12 16.83 11.98
C LYS A 94 -41.48 18.30 11.70
N MET A 95 -41.80 18.64 10.45
CA MET A 95 -42.89 19.57 10.13
C MET A 95 -43.53 19.14 8.79
N LYS A 96 -44.86 19.14 8.79
CA LYS A 96 -45.85 18.72 7.78
C LYS A 96 -45.80 19.63 6.53
N GLU A 97 -45.92 19.07 5.32
CA GLU A 97 -47.15 18.90 4.52
C GLU A 97 -47.81 20.24 4.15
N ASP A 98 -47.77 20.61 2.85
CA ASP A 98 -48.97 20.91 2.07
C ASP A 98 -48.67 21.16 0.57
N MET A 99 -49.62 20.70 -0.24
CA MET A 99 -50.12 21.27 -1.49
C MET A 99 -49.63 20.78 -2.88
N GLN A 100 -50.37 19.79 -3.38
CA GLN A 100 -51.06 19.69 -4.70
C GLN A 100 -50.23 19.57 -6.01
N THR A 101 -50.33 18.46 -6.78
CA THR A 101 -51.29 18.17 -7.90
C THR A 101 -51.43 19.36 -8.87
N THR A 102 -51.23 19.31 -10.18
CA THR A 102 -51.36 18.32 -11.27
C THR A 102 -50.61 18.99 -12.46
N GLU A 103 -49.88 18.31 -13.33
CA GLU A 103 -50.38 17.91 -14.65
C GLU A 103 -49.37 17.01 -15.37
N GLU A 104 -49.93 15.94 -15.92
CA GLU A 104 -49.40 15.00 -16.91
C GLU A 104 -49.05 15.77 -18.19
N THR A 105 -48.06 15.38 -19.01
CA THR A 105 -48.21 14.38 -20.08
C THR A 105 -46.86 14.40 -20.85
N ALA A 106 -45.98 13.40 -20.71
CA ALA A 106 -45.77 12.27 -21.64
C ALA A 106 -45.29 12.69 -23.06
N LEU A 107 -44.39 12.03 -23.78
CA LEU A 107 -43.63 10.78 -23.66
C LEU A 107 -42.74 10.71 -24.92
N THR A 108 -41.47 10.28 -24.83
CA THR A 108 -40.79 9.48 -25.88
C THR A 108 -39.61 8.73 -25.27
N ARG A 109 -39.81 7.47 -24.85
CA ARG A 109 -39.41 6.19 -25.49
C ARG A 109 -37.88 5.99 -25.62
N LEU A 110 -37.31 5.10 -24.78
CA LEU A 110 -36.88 3.70 -25.09
C LEU A 110 -35.44 3.68 -25.66
N GLU A 111 -34.47 2.85 -25.30
CA GLU A 111 -34.23 1.74 -24.37
C GLU A 111 -32.69 1.65 -24.22
N GLY A 112 -32.17 0.99 -23.17
CA GLY A 112 -30.81 0.46 -23.29
C GLY A 112 -30.01 0.22 -22.01
N LYS A 113 -30.26 -0.94 -21.39
CA LYS A 113 -29.31 -1.76 -20.60
C LYS A 113 -29.01 -1.32 -19.17
N LYS A 114 -29.89 -1.81 -18.29
CA LYS A 114 -29.59 -2.17 -16.89
C LYS A 114 -28.37 -3.11 -16.80
N LYS A 115 -27.35 -2.70 -16.05
CA LYS A 115 -26.61 -3.61 -15.15
C LYS A 115 -26.43 -2.90 -13.81
N ALA A 116 -27.25 -3.31 -12.83
CA ALA A 116 -27.08 -2.90 -11.45
C ALA A 116 -25.76 -3.45 -10.92
N LYS A 117 -24.83 -2.55 -10.56
CA LYS A 117 -23.69 -2.90 -9.71
C LYS A 117 -24.24 -3.31 -8.35
N GLY A 118 -24.39 -4.61 -8.12
CA GLY A 118 -24.67 -5.15 -6.80
C GLY A 118 -23.59 -4.68 -5.84
N SER A 119 -23.98 -3.91 -4.83
CA SER A 119 -23.06 -3.50 -3.76
C SER A 119 -22.48 -4.77 -3.15
N THR A 120 -21.15 -4.89 -3.09
CA THR A 120 -20.47 -5.96 -2.38
C THR A 120 -21.06 -6.04 -0.97
N ALA A 121 -21.71 -7.15 -0.64
CA ALA A 121 -22.32 -7.37 0.66
C ALA A 121 -21.29 -7.03 1.73
N LYS A 122 -21.60 -6.07 2.61
CA LYS A 122 -20.77 -5.75 3.76
C LYS A 122 -20.50 -7.07 4.49
N ARG A 123 -19.22 -7.42 4.61
CA ARG A 123 -18.75 -8.61 5.32
C ARG A 123 -19.45 -8.64 6.68
N ARG A 124 -20.34 -9.62 6.88
CA ARG A 124 -21.07 -9.78 8.14
C ARG A 124 -20.03 -9.94 9.26
N LEU A 125 -20.18 -9.14 10.32
CA LEU A 125 -19.36 -9.28 11.51
C LEU A 125 -19.54 -10.69 12.05
N ILE A 126 -18.45 -11.43 12.17
CA ILE A 126 -18.47 -12.76 12.79
C ILE A 126 -18.74 -12.54 14.29
N PRO A 127 -19.73 -13.22 14.90
CA PRO A 127 -19.98 -13.15 16.34
C PRO A 127 -18.69 -13.45 17.12
N ALA A 128 -18.45 -12.75 18.24
CA ALA A 128 -17.22 -12.91 19.04
C ALA A 128 -16.97 -14.36 19.48
N ALA A 129 -18.03 -15.14 19.67
CA ALA A 129 -17.96 -16.57 19.99
C ALA A 129 -17.40 -17.46 18.85
N ASN A 130 -17.47 -16.99 17.60
CA ASN A 130 -16.97 -17.71 16.42
C ASN A 130 -15.52 -17.33 16.04
N TYR A 131 -14.91 -16.36 16.71
CA TYR A 131 -13.46 -16.23 16.61
C TYR A 131 -12.88 -17.35 17.49
N LYS A 132 -12.22 -18.33 16.86
CA LYS A 132 -11.17 -19.18 17.47
C LYS A 132 -9.99 -18.35 18.03
N GLN A 133 -10.22 -17.25 18.78
CA GLN A 133 -9.19 -16.22 19.07
C GLN A 133 -8.33 -16.61 20.24
N SER A 134 -8.79 -17.55 21.02
CA SER A 134 -8.23 -17.70 22.32
C SER A 134 -7.83 -19.14 22.44
N VAL A 135 -6.58 -19.39 22.10
CA VAL A 135 -5.79 -20.42 22.77
C VAL A 135 -5.70 -19.95 24.24
N ARG A 136 -6.82 -20.07 25.00
CA ARG A 136 -6.91 -19.64 26.40
C ARG A 136 -6.13 -20.57 27.31
N ASP A 137 -5.92 -21.81 26.87
CA ASP A 137 -5.39 -22.89 27.72
C ASP A 137 -4.06 -23.45 27.21
N THR A 138 -3.19 -22.59 26.66
CA THR A 138 -1.83 -22.98 26.25
C THR A 138 -0.73 -22.37 27.11
N PHE A 139 -1.09 -21.78 28.25
CA PHE A 139 -0.10 -21.41 29.25
C PHE A 139 0.25 -22.67 30.03
N THR A 140 1.38 -23.29 29.69
CA THR A 140 1.93 -24.42 30.43
C THR A 140 2.79 -23.90 31.56
N ASP A 141 2.66 -24.49 32.74
CA ASP A 141 3.55 -24.21 33.87
C ASP A 141 4.98 -24.66 33.53
N ARG A 142 5.96 -23.89 34.01
CA ARG A 142 7.39 -24.07 33.69
C ARG A 142 7.91 -25.47 34.03
N GLU A 143 7.23 -26.17 34.94
CA GLU A 143 7.57 -27.51 35.44
C GLU A 143 7.27 -28.63 34.44
N ASN A 144 6.41 -28.40 33.43
CA ASN A 144 6.00 -29.43 32.47
C ASN A 144 6.89 -29.47 31.20
N VAL A 145 7.85 -28.54 31.05
CA VAL A 145 8.69 -28.44 29.85
C VAL A 145 10.16 -28.54 30.24
N ALA A 146 10.66 -29.77 30.25
CA ALA A 146 12.07 -30.09 30.44
C ALA A 146 12.88 -29.84 29.15
N GLY A 147 12.91 -28.60 28.64
CA GLY A 147 13.63 -28.30 27.40
C GLY A 147 13.91 -26.82 27.14
N ASP A 148 14.87 -26.58 26.24
CA ASP A 148 15.24 -25.25 25.75
C ASP A 148 14.03 -24.48 25.23
N LEU A 149 13.97 -23.19 25.59
CA LEU A 149 12.91 -22.28 25.18
C LEU A 149 13.43 -21.32 24.13
N TYR A 150 12.63 -21.08 23.09
CA TYR A 150 12.84 -19.97 22.18
C TYR A 150 12.08 -18.73 22.64
N THR A 151 12.76 -17.60 22.63
CA THR A 151 12.14 -16.28 22.63
C THR A 151 11.61 -15.96 21.23
N MET A 152 10.62 -15.07 21.17
CA MET A 152 10.07 -14.60 19.90
C MET A 152 11.15 -14.03 18.96
N ALA A 153 12.14 -13.33 19.53
CA ALA A 153 13.24 -12.72 18.77
C ALA A 153 14.12 -13.79 18.11
N GLU A 154 14.48 -14.85 18.85
CA GLU A 154 15.29 -15.96 18.33
C GLU A 154 14.58 -16.71 17.20
N ILE A 155 13.26 -16.90 17.30
CA ILE A 155 12.49 -17.54 16.22
C ILE A 155 12.51 -16.67 14.96
N CYS A 156 12.33 -15.36 15.12
CA CYS A 156 12.38 -14.43 14.00
C CYS A 156 13.77 -14.43 13.33
N GLN A 157 14.84 -14.51 14.11
CA GLN A 157 16.22 -14.55 13.59
C GLN A 157 16.56 -15.90 12.94
N LYS A 158 16.30 -17.02 13.62
CA LYS A 158 16.65 -18.38 13.16
C LYS A 158 15.88 -18.77 11.89
N PHE A 159 14.58 -18.48 11.84
CA PHE A 159 13.70 -18.91 10.75
C PHE A 159 13.38 -17.80 9.73
N ASN A 160 13.96 -16.60 9.91
CA ASN A 160 13.66 -15.42 9.09
C ASN A 160 12.14 -15.12 9.01
N TYR A 161 11.46 -15.24 10.15
CA TYR A 161 10.03 -14.96 10.29
C TYR A 161 9.80 -13.53 10.79
N THR A 162 8.71 -12.91 10.34
CA THR A 162 8.21 -11.70 10.98
C THR A 162 7.35 -12.06 12.19
N TYR A 163 7.30 -11.19 13.19
CA TYR A 163 6.47 -11.36 14.40
C TYR A 163 5.04 -11.82 14.07
N GLY A 164 4.37 -11.12 13.15
CA GLY A 164 3.01 -11.46 12.74
C GLY A 164 2.89 -12.82 12.03
N ARG A 165 3.89 -13.23 11.24
CA ARG A 165 3.90 -14.54 10.56
C ARG A 165 3.97 -15.69 11.57
N PHE A 166 4.80 -15.54 12.60
CA PHE A 166 4.89 -16.53 13.66
C PHE A 166 3.60 -16.62 14.50
N TYR A 167 2.94 -15.50 14.81
CA TYR A 167 1.65 -15.58 15.51
C TYR A 167 0.58 -16.34 14.70
N ASN A 168 0.58 -16.22 13.37
CA ASN A 168 -0.30 -17.04 12.53
C ASN A 168 0.07 -18.53 12.58
N LEU A 169 1.36 -18.86 12.60
CA LEU A 169 1.85 -20.22 12.77
C LEU A 169 1.40 -20.81 14.12
N ARG A 170 1.63 -20.06 15.20
CA ARG A 170 1.18 -20.40 16.56
C ARG A 170 -0.31 -20.70 16.60
N MET A 171 -1.14 -19.89 15.94
CA MET A 171 -2.59 -20.09 15.90
C MET A 171 -3.01 -21.31 15.07
N ARG A 172 -2.20 -21.77 14.11
CA ARG A 172 -2.49 -22.95 13.27
C ARG A 172 -2.15 -24.26 13.97
N TYR A 173 -0.96 -24.32 14.56
CA TYR A 173 -0.42 -25.51 15.22
C TYR A 173 -0.66 -25.51 16.73
N SER A 174 -1.40 -24.54 17.23
CA SER A 174 -1.70 -24.38 18.66
C SER A 174 -0.46 -24.43 19.56
N ILE A 175 0.63 -23.75 19.14
CA ILE A 175 1.90 -23.79 19.86
C ILE A 175 1.73 -23.18 21.27
N PRO A 176 2.10 -23.90 22.33
CA PRO A 176 1.99 -23.46 23.71
C PRO A 176 2.91 -22.28 24.02
N CYS A 177 2.49 -21.43 24.95
CA CYS A 177 3.20 -20.21 25.33
C CYS A 177 3.54 -20.28 26.82
N ILE A 178 4.83 -20.23 27.15
CA ILE A 178 5.31 -20.24 28.53
C ILE A 178 5.71 -18.81 28.89
N LYS A 179 5.37 -18.37 30.10
CA LYS A 179 5.89 -17.12 30.65
C LYS A 179 7.23 -17.42 31.30
N ALA A 180 8.33 -17.08 30.63
CA ALA A 180 9.67 -17.20 31.19
C ALA A 180 10.41 -15.88 31.01
N ASN A 181 11.20 -15.49 32.01
CA ASN A 181 12.06 -14.28 31.95
C ASN A 181 11.27 -12.99 31.59
N ALA A 182 10.11 -12.78 32.23
CA ALA A 182 9.18 -11.66 31.98
C ALA A 182 8.67 -11.53 30.52
N THR A 183 8.97 -12.51 29.66
CA THR A 183 8.66 -12.50 28.22
C THR A 183 7.89 -13.76 27.82
N LYS A 184 7.26 -13.74 26.65
CA LYS A 184 6.63 -14.92 26.05
C LYS A 184 7.68 -15.81 25.40
N CYS A 185 7.82 -17.02 25.91
CA CYS A 185 8.73 -18.04 25.43
C CYS A 185 7.95 -19.23 24.88
N PHE A 186 8.54 -19.97 23.95
CA PHE A 186 7.91 -21.08 23.25
C PHE A 186 8.82 -22.30 23.33
N PRO A 187 8.30 -23.52 23.57
CA PRO A 187 9.12 -24.72 23.56
C PRO A 187 9.77 -24.94 22.20
N LYS A 188 11.10 -25.13 22.18
CA LYS A 188 11.88 -25.31 20.95
C LYS A 188 11.43 -26.51 20.12
N ALA A 189 11.19 -27.65 20.76
CA ALA A 189 10.73 -28.87 20.09
C ALA A 189 9.39 -28.67 19.35
N GLU A 190 8.46 -27.96 19.99
CA GLU A 190 7.13 -27.72 19.43
C GLU A 190 7.16 -26.70 18.28
N VAL A 191 8.00 -25.66 18.42
CA VAL A 191 8.23 -24.69 17.34
C VAL A 191 8.91 -25.37 16.14
N ASP A 192 9.96 -26.17 16.36
CA ASP A 192 10.68 -26.84 15.28
C ASP A 192 9.78 -27.86 14.56
N ARG A 193 8.95 -28.61 15.29
CA ARG A 193 7.92 -29.50 14.71
C ARG A 193 6.90 -28.74 13.87
N ALA A 194 6.33 -27.67 14.42
CA ALA A 194 5.36 -26.84 13.70
C ALA A 194 5.97 -26.15 12.46
N MET A 195 7.26 -25.80 12.51
CA MET A 195 7.98 -25.26 11.36
C MET A 195 8.22 -26.32 10.29
N ALA A 196 8.56 -27.56 10.67
CA ALA A 196 8.71 -28.67 9.73
C ALA A 196 7.38 -29.01 9.04
N GLU A 197 6.30 -29.12 9.80
CA GLU A 197 4.97 -29.39 9.26
C GLU A 197 4.47 -28.21 8.39
N GLU A 198 4.76 -26.96 8.76
CA GLU A 198 4.44 -25.80 7.91
C GLU A 198 5.34 -25.76 6.66
N ALA A 199 6.58 -26.24 6.72
CA ALA A 199 7.46 -26.34 5.55
C ALA A 199 6.98 -27.43 4.57
N GLU A 200 6.53 -28.57 5.08
CA GLU A 200 5.88 -29.62 4.30
C GLU A 200 4.55 -29.13 3.71
N ARG A 201 3.71 -28.48 4.53
CA ARG A 201 2.42 -27.91 4.11
C ARG A 201 2.57 -26.80 3.08
N LEU A 202 3.55 -25.91 3.26
CA LEU A 202 3.85 -24.87 2.28
C LEU A 202 4.47 -25.46 1.02
N GLY A 203 5.12 -26.61 1.13
CA GLY A 203 5.77 -27.34 0.06
C GLY A 203 6.88 -26.51 -0.57
N ASN A 204 8.14 -26.90 -0.39
CA ASN A 204 9.24 -26.34 -1.19
C ASN A 204 9.10 -26.62 -2.70
N ASN A 205 8.09 -27.38 -3.13
CA ASN A 205 7.78 -27.76 -4.51
C ASN A 205 7.08 -26.68 -5.36
N LEU A 206 7.27 -25.40 -5.04
CA LEU A 206 6.82 -24.35 -5.96
C LEU A 206 7.80 -24.15 -7.12
N SER A 207 9.11 -24.25 -6.83
CA SER A 207 10.17 -24.08 -7.82
C SER A 207 10.23 -25.19 -8.87
N GLU A 208 9.68 -26.37 -8.57
CA GLU A 208 9.76 -27.54 -9.45
C GLU A 208 8.97 -27.33 -10.75
N HIS A 209 7.77 -26.75 -10.63
CA HIS A 209 6.87 -26.52 -11.76
C HIS A 209 6.73 -25.03 -12.15
N TRP A 210 7.17 -24.10 -11.30
CA TRP A 210 7.00 -22.68 -11.53
C TRP A 210 8.31 -21.92 -11.45
N TYR A 211 8.57 -21.07 -12.43
CA TYR A 211 9.63 -20.07 -12.36
C TYR A 211 9.17 -18.85 -11.57
N SER A 212 10.04 -18.36 -10.68
CA SER A 212 9.94 -16.99 -10.21
C SER A 212 10.31 -16.03 -11.34
N CYS A 213 9.77 -14.82 -11.31
CA CYS A 213 10.22 -13.75 -12.20
C CYS A 213 11.75 -13.58 -12.18
N PHE A 214 12.38 -13.75 -11.01
CA PHE A 214 13.83 -13.65 -10.85
C PHE A 214 14.60 -14.80 -11.53
N ASP A 215 14.07 -16.02 -11.46
CA ASP A 215 14.69 -17.20 -12.09
C ASP A 215 14.73 -17.02 -13.61
N ILE A 216 13.64 -16.50 -14.19
CA ILE A 216 13.59 -16.18 -15.62
C ILE A 216 14.60 -15.10 -15.99
N MET A 217 14.74 -14.06 -15.16
CA MET A 217 15.73 -13.01 -15.38
C MET A 217 17.15 -13.57 -15.38
N ARG A 218 17.45 -14.50 -14.46
CA ARG A 218 18.78 -15.14 -14.33
C ARG A 218 19.07 -16.12 -15.47
N LEU A 219 18.11 -16.97 -15.84
CA LEU A 219 18.28 -18.03 -16.83
C LEU A 219 18.31 -17.48 -18.27
N PHE A 220 17.47 -16.49 -18.56
CA PHE A 220 17.27 -16.00 -19.93
C PHE A 220 17.78 -14.57 -20.15
N GLY A 221 18.36 -13.92 -19.13
CA GLY A 221 18.89 -12.55 -19.22
C GLY A 221 17.83 -11.48 -19.52
N LEU A 222 16.54 -11.80 -19.35
CA LEU A 222 15.43 -10.90 -19.67
C LEU A 222 15.17 -9.92 -18.54
N GLY A 223 14.80 -8.68 -18.87
CA GLY A 223 14.31 -7.71 -17.89
C GLY A 223 12.92 -8.05 -17.36
N LYS A 224 12.60 -7.67 -16.11
CA LYS A 224 11.30 -7.91 -15.46
C LYS A 224 10.09 -7.51 -16.31
N THR A 225 10.19 -6.40 -17.05
CA THR A 225 9.13 -5.93 -17.95
C THR A 225 9.00 -6.82 -19.19
N GLN A 226 10.11 -7.29 -19.75
CA GLN A 226 10.10 -8.24 -20.87
C GLN A 226 9.49 -9.57 -20.45
N VAL A 227 9.81 -10.07 -19.25
CA VAL A 227 9.23 -11.30 -18.70
C VAL A 227 7.70 -11.21 -18.62
N ARG A 228 7.18 -10.08 -18.11
CA ARG A 228 5.73 -9.83 -18.03
C ARG A 228 5.08 -9.71 -19.40
N ARG A 229 5.69 -8.97 -20.33
CA ARG A 229 5.18 -8.82 -21.69
C ARG A 229 5.12 -10.16 -22.41
N PHE A 230 6.21 -10.94 -22.34
CA PHE A 230 6.29 -12.27 -22.96
C PHE A 230 5.22 -13.23 -22.43
N ALA A 231 5.03 -13.28 -21.11
CA ALA A 231 3.97 -14.10 -20.53
C ALA A 231 2.57 -13.71 -21.02
N LEU A 232 2.30 -12.41 -21.18
CA LEU A 232 1.00 -11.93 -21.69
C LEU A 232 0.82 -12.24 -23.17
N THR A 233 1.86 -12.06 -23.99
CA THR A 233 1.81 -12.30 -25.44
C THR A 233 1.64 -13.78 -25.77
N HIS A 234 2.29 -14.67 -25.03
CA HIS A 234 2.26 -16.11 -25.27
C HIS A 234 1.29 -16.88 -24.37
N GLY A 235 0.51 -16.17 -23.53
CA GLY A 235 -0.51 -16.79 -22.69
C GLY A 235 0.03 -17.73 -21.60
N VAL A 236 1.24 -17.47 -21.09
CA VAL A 236 1.85 -18.30 -20.04
C VAL A 236 1.02 -18.20 -18.76
N ARG A 237 0.60 -19.34 -18.21
CA ARG A 237 -0.16 -19.36 -16.95
C ARG A 237 0.66 -18.76 -15.82
N THR A 238 0.03 -17.88 -15.05
CA THR A 238 0.65 -17.22 -13.89
C THR A 238 -0.13 -17.48 -12.61
N LYS A 239 0.60 -17.64 -11.50
CA LYS A 239 0.04 -17.84 -10.17
C LYS A 239 0.62 -16.81 -9.19
N ARG A 240 -0.25 -16.22 -8.36
CA ARG A 240 0.15 -15.26 -7.31
C ARG A 240 0.35 -15.98 -6.00
N ILE A 241 1.57 -15.97 -5.48
CA ILE A 241 1.93 -16.71 -4.25
C ILE A 241 2.84 -15.84 -3.36
N HIS A 242 2.72 -16.01 -2.04
CA HIS A 242 3.54 -15.36 -1.01
C HIS A 242 3.69 -13.84 -1.18
N GLY A 243 2.56 -13.12 -1.06
CA GLY A 243 2.56 -11.66 -1.10
C GLY A 243 2.79 -11.11 -2.51
N ASN A 244 1.74 -11.15 -3.34
CA ASN A 244 1.66 -10.57 -4.69
C ASN A 244 2.82 -10.88 -5.66
N ARG A 245 3.67 -11.87 -5.34
CA ARG A 245 4.75 -12.32 -6.20
C ARG A 245 4.17 -13.22 -7.29
N LEU A 246 4.53 -12.91 -8.53
CA LEU A 246 4.07 -13.64 -9.70
C LEU A 246 5.04 -14.78 -10.00
N TYR A 247 4.48 -15.97 -10.17
CA TYR A 247 5.16 -17.17 -10.64
C TYR A 247 4.60 -17.57 -11.99
N TYR A 248 5.46 -18.09 -12.86
CA TYR A 248 5.16 -18.46 -14.25
C TYR A 248 5.32 -19.97 -14.41
N LEU A 249 4.38 -20.64 -15.06
CA LEU A 249 4.47 -22.08 -15.24
C LEU A 249 5.64 -22.41 -16.19
N LYS A 250 6.56 -23.27 -15.74
CA LYS A 250 7.79 -23.61 -16.47
C LYS A 250 7.51 -24.24 -17.83
N ALA A 251 6.59 -25.20 -17.88
CA ALA A 251 6.21 -25.89 -19.12
C ALA A 251 5.68 -24.93 -20.20
N ASP A 252 4.73 -24.06 -19.83
CA ASP A 252 4.16 -23.08 -20.77
C ASP A 252 5.21 -22.05 -21.20
N TRP A 253 6.09 -21.63 -20.28
CA TRP A 253 7.14 -20.66 -20.56
C TRP A 253 8.17 -21.21 -21.57
N ASP A 254 8.66 -22.42 -21.33
CA ASP A 254 9.67 -23.06 -22.18
C ASP A 254 9.07 -23.42 -23.55
N ALA A 255 7.81 -23.87 -23.61
CA ALA A 255 7.09 -24.09 -24.86
C ALA A 255 6.91 -22.78 -25.66
N ALA A 256 6.51 -21.70 -25.00
CA ALA A 256 6.38 -20.38 -25.61
C ALA A 256 7.72 -19.87 -26.16
N ARG A 257 8.82 -20.11 -25.44
CA ARG A 257 10.18 -19.75 -25.90
C ARG A 257 10.58 -20.54 -27.14
N LYS A 258 10.37 -21.85 -27.14
CA LYS A 258 10.66 -22.70 -28.30
C LYS A 258 9.86 -22.26 -29.53
N GLU A 259 8.60 -21.90 -29.35
CA GLU A 259 7.75 -21.38 -30.43
C GLU A 259 8.20 -20.00 -30.91
N ALA A 260 8.58 -19.11 -29.99
CA ALA A 260 9.12 -17.80 -30.33
C ALA A 260 10.45 -17.90 -31.09
N GLU A 261 11.34 -18.81 -30.70
CA GLU A 261 12.61 -19.06 -31.38
C GLU A 261 12.40 -19.57 -32.80
N ARG A 262 11.45 -20.50 -33.01
CA ARG A 262 11.07 -20.98 -34.35
C ARG A 262 10.53 -19.86 -35.24
N LYS A 263 9.69 -18.98 -34.70
CA LYS A 263 9.16 -17.81 -35.44
C LYS A 263 10.21 -16.73 -35.70
N SER A 264 11.21 -16.61 -34.84
CA SER A 264 12.28 -15.61 -34.97
C SER A 264 13.38 -16.00 -35.96
N ALA A 265 13.33 -17.21 -36.53
CA ALA A 265 14.31 -17.65 -37.54
C ALA A 265 14.23 -16.86 -38.86
N SER A 266 13.21 -16.03 -39.07
CA SER A 266 12.98 -15.31 -40.33
C SER A 266 13.82 -14.03 -40.55
N THR A 267 14.67 -13.61 -39.60
CA THR A 267 15.50 -12.39 -39.77
C THR A 267 17.00 -12.66 -39.88
N LYS A 268 17.43 -13.93 -39.98
CA LYS A 268 18.84 -14.30 -40.14
C LYS A 268 19.30 -14.43 -41.60
N ALA A 269 18.42 -14.23 -42.58
CA ALA A 269 18.70 -14.42 -44.01
C ALA A 269 18.93 -13.11 -44.82
N LYS A 270 19.12 -11.96 -44.17
CA LYS A 270 19.56 -10.73 -44.85
C LYS A 270 20.60 -9.97 -44.01
N ARG A 271 21.84 -10.46 -44.10
CA ARG A 271 23.08 -9.70 -43.91
C ARG A 271 24.21 -10.59 -44.42
N GLU A 272 24.24 -10.77 -45.73
CA GLU A 272 25.49 -11.00 -46.45
C GLU A 272 25.71 -9.71 -47.25
N GLU A 273 26.87 -9.08 -47.01
CA GLU A 273 27.44 -8.02 -47.84
C GLU A 273 27.90 -8.60 -49.18
#